data_AF-A0AAV1XZ60-F1
#
_entry.id   AF-A0AAV1XZ60-F1
#
_cell.length_a   1.000
_cell.length_b   1.000
_cell.length_c   1.000
_cell.angle_alpha   90.00
_cell.angle_beta   90.00
_cell.angle_gamma   90.00
#
_symmetry.space_group_name_H-M   'P 1'
#
loop_
_entity.id
_entity.type
_entity.pdbx_description
1 polymer ?
#
loop_
_entity_poly.entity_id
_entity_poly.type
_entity_poly.pdbx_seq_one_letter_code
_entity_poly.pdbx_strand_id
1 'polypeptide(L)'
;MDTRAKGVLVFLVIATMAAGGENKTILVGDSDGWRAGTNYTQWAIQNKPFHINDTLVFKYPQPDNSTAPMSVYLLPNMWSYTTCEFKDAKLLGSTTEGVGEGFKVELKQRKPYYFASAEGNSYDCIAGLTKFIVVPSPRSLNPNHFSHTPSLLN
;
A
#
# COMPACT_ATOMS: atom_id res chain seq x y z
N MET A 1 11.56 66.24 -16.79
CA MET A 1 10.51 65.20 -16.93
C MET A 1 10.80 64.49 -18.24
N ASP A 2 11.27 63.26 -18.19
CA ASP A 2 11.24 62.33 -19.33
C ASP A 2 11.32 60.90 -18.78
N THR A 3 10.15 60.37 -18.45
CA THR A 3 9.96 58.99 -17.99
C THR A 3 9.74 58.11 -19.21
N ARG A 4 10.78 57.45 -19.71
CA ARG A 4 10.61 56.29 -20.59
C ARG A 4 10.89 55.02 -19.80
N ALA A 5 9.84 54.55 -19.13
CA ALA A 5 9.82 53.24 -18.48
C ALA A 5 10.12 52.16 -19.52
N LYS A 6 11.23 51.44 -19.34
CA LYS A 6 11.56 50.25 -20.11
C LYS A 6 10.62 49.14 -19.64
N GLY A 7 9.64 48.81 -20.48
CA GLY A 7 8.65 47.78 -20.19
C GLY A 7 9.32 46.44 -19.89
N VAL A 8 9.12 45.94 -18.67
CA VAL A 8 9.49 44.57 -18.30
C VAL A 8 8.32 43.68 -18.70
N LEU A 9 8.49 42.90 -19.78
CA LEU A 9 7.51 41.89 -20.19
C LEU A 9 7.70 40.66 -19.30
N VAL A 10 7.00 40.61 -18.16
CA VAL A 10 7.00 39.45 -17.26
C VAL A 10 6.08 38.37 -17.86
N PHE A 11 6.67 37.36 -18.51
CA PHE A 11 5.95 36.14 -18.87
C PHE A 11 5.67 35.33 -17.60
N LEU A 12 4.45 35.47 -17.06
CA LEU A 12 3.93 34.57 -16.04
C LEU A 12 3.73 33.17 -16.64
N VAL A 13 4.71 32.29 -16.46
CA VAL A 13 4.56 30.85 -16.72
C VAL A 13 3.62 30.32 -15.63
N ILE A 14 2.35 30.17 -15.96
CA ILE A 14 1.36 29.58 -15.06
C ILE A 14 1.66 28.07 -15.02
N ALA A 15 2.48 27.64 -14.05
CA ALA A 15 2.69 26.23 -13.78
C ALA A 15 1.37 25.64 -13.26
N THR A 16 0.64 24.93 -14.12
CA THR A 16 -0.54 24.17 -13.73
C THR A 16 -0.08 23.02 -12.84
N MET A 17 -0.36 23.15 -11.54
CA MET A 17 -0.09 22.07 -10.59
C MET A 17 -1.09 20.96 -10.87
N ALA A 18 -0.65 19.88 -11.50
CA ALA A 18 -1.45 18.67 -11.63
C ALA A 18 -1.69 18.11 -10.22
N ALA A 19 -2.86 18.40 -9.65
CA ALA A 19 -3.35 17.78 -8.42
C ALA A 19 -3.81 16.33 -8.70
N GLY A 20 -2.88 15.48 -9.12
CA GLY A 20 -3.05 14.04 -9.20
C GLY A 20 -2.46 13.42 -7.94
N GLY A 21 -3.26 12.66 -7.17
CA GLY A 21 -2.72 11.98 -6.00
C GLY A 21 -1.80 10.83 -6.40
N GLU A 22 -0.54 10.88 -5.96
CA GLU A 22 0.51 9.93 -6.34
C GLU A 22 0.31 8.53 -5.73
N ASN A 23 0.55 7.49 -6.52
CA ASN A 23 0.53 6.09 -6.08
C ASN A 23 1.65 5.84 -5.07
N LYS A 24 1.31 5.24 -3.93
CA LYS A 24 2.28 4.99 -2.86
C LYS A 24 2.97 3.65 -3.08
N THR A 25 4.27 3.61 -2.77
CA THR A 25 4.99 2.35 -2.53
C THR A 25 5.11 2.16 -1.02
N ILE A 26 4.57 1.07 -0.49
CA ILE A 26 4.40 0.83 0.94
C ILE A 26 5.16 -0.43 1.33
N LEU A 27 6.13 -0.30 2.22
CA LEU A 27 6.89 -1.45 2.75
C LEU A 27 6.03 -2.21 3.76
N VAL A 28 5.78 -3.50 3.50
CA VAL A 28 4.97 -4.34 4.38
C VAL A 28 5.74 -4.61 5.68
N GLY A 29 5.17 -4.19 6.81
CA GLY A 29 5.79 -4.34 8.12
C GLY A 29 6.87 -3.30 8.45
N ASP A 30 6.99 -2.23 7.65
CA ASP A 30 7.99 -1.16 7.84
C ASP A 30 9.40 -1.74 8.07
N SER A 31 10.10 -1.32 9.14
CA SER A 31 11.45 -1.82 9.47
C SER A 31 11.48 -3.29 9.90
N ASP A 32 10.36 -3.84 10.39
CA ASP A 32 10.28 -5.25 10.78
C ASP A 32 10.14 -6.18 9.56
N GLY A 33 9.57 -5.68 8.47
CA GLY A 33 9.41 -6.42 7.22
C GLY A 33 8.35 -7.52 7.23
N TRP A 34 8.39 -8.36 6.20
CA TRP A 34 7.50 -9.51 6.04
C TRP A 34 8.07 -10.74 6.75
N ARG A 35 7.67 -10.97 8.00
CA ARG A 35 8.13 -12.09 8.85
C ARG A 35 7.11 -12.42 9.94
N ALA A 36 7.21 -13.62 10.51
CA ALA A 36 6.41 -13.98 11.68
C ALA A 36 6.69 -13.02 12.86
N GLY A 37 5.62 -12.53 13.48
CA GLY A 37 5.69 -11.70 14.69
C GLY A 37 5.65 -10.18 14.43
N THR A 38 5.76 -9.73 13.18
CA THR A 38 5.50 -8.33 12.83
C THR A 38 4.06 -7.95 13.16
N ASN A 39 3.84 -6.77 13.74
CA ASN A 39 2.50 -6.29 14.08
C ASN A 39 1.76 -5.71 12.86
N TYR A 40 1.22 -6.58 12.02
CA TYR A 40 0.52 -6.17 10.81
C TYR A 40 -0.77 -5.40 11.06
N THR A 41 -1.40 -5.58 12.22
CA THR A 41 -2.59 -4.79 12.58
C THR A 41 -2.21 -3.32 12.76
N GLN A 42 -1.18 -3.04 13.56
CA GLN A 42 -0.68 -1.69 13.77
C GLN A 42 -0.15 -1.08 12.46
N TRP A 43 0.68 -1.84 11.72
CA TRP A 43 1.21 -1.42 10.43
C TRP A 43 0.09 -1.03 9.44
N ALA A 44 -0.96 -1.85 9.32
CA ALA A 44 -2.06 -1.58 8.40
C ALA A 44 -2.90 -0.36 8.84
N ILE A 45 -3.02 -0.10 10.15
CA ILE A 45 -3.70 1.11 10.65
C ILE A 45 -2.90 2.35 10.30
N GLN A 46 -1.58 2.34 10.51
CA GLN A 46 -0.70 3.47 10.25
C GLN A 46 -0.58 3.82 8.76
N ASN A 47 -0.71 2.83 7.88
CA ASN A 47 -0.58 3.01 6.43
C ASN A 47 -1.91 3.28 5.70
N LYS A 48 -3.05 3.27 6.40
CA LYS A 48 -4.36 3.60 5.80
C LYS A 48 -4.48 5.11 5.48
N PRO A 49 -5.29 5.49 4.47
CA PRO A 49 -5.97 4.60 3.54
C PRO A 49 -5.02 4.03 2.47
N PHE A 50 -5.23 2.75 2.15
CA PHE A 50 -4.69 2.13 0.93
C PHE A 50 -5.53 2.55 -0.27
N HIS A 51 -4.89 2.80 -1.39
CA HIS A 51 -5.55 3.17 -2.63
C HIS A 51 -5.34 2.16 -3.75
N ILE A 52 -6.23 2.20 -4.72
CA ILE A 52 -6.01 1.51 -5.99
C ILE A 52 -4.72 2.06 -6.63
N ASN A 53 -3.92 1.17 -7.18
CA ASN A 53 -2.58 1.37 -7.74
C ASN A 53 -1.46 1.65 -6.71
N ASP A 54 -1.75 1.66 -5.41
CA ASP A 54 -0.68 1.57 -4.42
C ASP A 54 0.04 0.21 -4.57
N THR A 55 1.35 0.20 -4.35
CA THR A 55 2.21 -0.98 -4.43
C THR A 55 2.67 -1.39 -3.05
N LEU A 56 2.40 -2.63 -2.65
CA LEU A 56 2.96 -3.24 -1.45
C LEU A 56 4.30 -3.89 -1.80
N VAL A 57 5.32 -3.65 -0.98
CA VAL A 57 6.65 -4.26 -1.12
C VAL A 57 6.87 -5.22 0.05
N PHE A 58 7.05 -6.49 -0.28
CA PHE A 58 7.36 -7.55 0.67
C PHE A 58 8.86 -7.79 0.65
N LYS A 59 9.53 -7.42 1.74
CA LYS A 59 10.95 -7.72 1.95
C LYS A 59 11.10 -8.82 2.99
N TYR A 60 11.84 -9.86 2.62
CA TYR A 60 12.19 -10.98 3.47
C TYR A 60 13.48 -11.64 2.96
N PRO A 61 14.35 -12.08 3.88
CA PRO A 61 15.60 -12.74 3.53
C PRO A 61 15.35 -14.08 2.81
N GLN A 62 16.35 -14.53 2.06
CA GLN A 62 16.37 -15.89 1.54
C GLN A 62 16.41 -16.88 2.73
N PRO A 63 15.66 -17.99 2.68
CA PRO A 63 15.70 -18.98 3.75
C PRO A 63 17.10 -19.58 3.91
N ASP A 64 17.50 -19.72 5.17
CA ASP A 64 18.71 -20.41 5.60
C ASP A 64 18.43 -21.18 6.90
N ASN A 65 19.45 -21.81 7.49
CA ASN A 65 19.28 -22.62 8.70
C ASN A 65 18.78 -21.83 9.93
N SER A 66 18.91 -20.51 9.92
CA SER A 66 18.52 -19.61 11.01
C SER A 66 17.28 -18.77 10.72
N THR A 67 16.82 -18.77 9.47
CA THR A 67 15.82 -17.82 8.99
C THR A 67 14.64 -18.56 8.40
N ALA A 68 13.49 -18.42 9.05
CA ALA A 68 12.26 -19.05 8.58
C ALA A 68 11.92 -18.56 7.16
N PRO A 69 11.58 -19.47 6.23
CA PRO A 69 11.11 -19.07 4.91
C PRO A 69 9.85 -18.21 5.02
N MET A 70 9.68 -17.28 4.08
CA MET A 70 8.48 -16.47 3.92
C MET A 70 8.05 -16.50 2.47
N SER A 71 6.76 -16.60 2.21
CA SER A 71 6.18 -16.47 0.87
C SER A 71 5.03 -15.48 0.89
N VAL A 72 4.58 -15.07 -0.30
CA VAL A 72 3.45 -14.15 -0.47
C VAL A 72 2.36 -14.89 -1.22
N TYR A 73 1.35 -15.37 -0.50
CA TYR A 73 0.12 -15.90 -1.07
C TYR A 73 -0.99 -14.86 -1.01
N LEU A 74 -1.86 -14.90 -2.01
CA LEU A 74 -3.17 -14.24 -1.99
C LEU A 74 -4.25 -15.30 -1.86
N LEU A 75 -4.95 -15.28 -0.72
CA LEU A 75 -6.05 -16.20 -0.45
C LEU A 75 -7.34 -15.71 -1.12
N PRO A 76 -8.18 -16.64 -1.59
CA PRO A 76 -9.32 -16.28 -2.44
C PRO A 76 -10.45 -15.60 -1.67
N ASN A 77 -10.57 -15.84 -0.36
CA ASN A 77 -11.68 -15.36 0.46
C ASN A 77 -11.35 -15.34 1.96
N MET A 78 -12.27 -14.79 2.76
CA MET A 78 -12.14 -14.68 4.21
C MET A 78 -12.05 -16.03 4.93
N TRP A 79 -12.73 -17.07 4.44
CA TRP A 79 -12.70 -18.40 5.06
C TRP A 79 -11.28 -18.97 4.99
N SER A 80 -10.71 -19.04 3.78
CA SER A 80 -9.34 -19.48 3.56
C SER A 80 -8.33 -18.66 4.37
N TYR A 81 -8.55 -17.34 4.50
CA TYR A 81 -7.73 -16.47 5.34
C TYR A 81 -7.79 -16.81 6.84
N THR A 82 -8.98 -17.05 7.37
CA THR A 82 -9.15 -17.36 8.80
C THR A 82 -8.61 -18.75 9.13
N THR A 83 -8.87 -19.74 8.28
CA THR A 83 -8.43 -21.14 8.48
C THR A 83 -7.02 -21.43 7.97
N CYS A 84 -6.41 -20.49 7.24
CA CYS A 84 -5.13 -20.67 6.55
C CYS A 84 -5.13 -21.86 5.57
N GLU A 85 -6.20 -22.00 4.81
CA GLU A 85 -6.31 -23.01 3.76
C GLU A 85 -5.76 -22.48 2.42
N PHE A 86 -4.65 -23.06 1.95
CA PHE A 86 -3.92 -22.59 0.77
C PHE A 86 -4.29 -23.31 -0.54
N LYS A 87 -5.25 -24.25 -0.51
CA LYS A 87 -5.60 -25.09 -1.67
C LYS A 87 -5.87 -24.30 -2.96
N ASP A 88 -6.61 -23.20 -2.84
CA ASP A 88 -6.97 -22.30 -3.95
C ASP A 88 -6.26 -20.94 -3.85
N ALA A 89 -5.23 -20.84 -2.99
CA ALA A 89 -4.46 -19.62 -2.84
C ALA A 89 -3.48 -19.45 -4.00
N LYS A 90 -3.32 -18.21 -4.47
CA LYS A 90 -2.36 -17.89 -5.51
C LYS A 90 -1.01 -17.55 -4.88
N LEU A 91 0.03 -18.33 -5.18
CA LEU A 91 1.40 -17.93 -4.90
C LEU A 91 1.74 -16.71 -5.78
N LEU A 92 2.04 -15.58 -5.14
CA LEU A 92 2.46 -14.37 -5.80
C LEU A 92 3.99 -14.26 -5.78
N GLY A 93 4.61 -14.44 -4.62
CA GLY A 93 6.06 -14.37 -4.43
C GLY A 93 6.58 -15.58 -3.67
N SER A 94 7.59 -16.24 -4.24
CA SER A 94 8.28 -17.40 -3.67
C SER A 94 9.25 -17.01 -2.55
N THR A 95 9.87 -18.00 -1.91
CA THR A 95 10.77 -17.82 -0.76
C THR A 95 12.07 -17.08 -1.06
N THR A 96 12.40 -16.87 -2.34
CA THR A 96 13.61 -16.17 -2.77
C THR A 96 13.35 -14.78 -3.34
N GLU A 97 12.10 -14.40 -3.60
CA GLU A 97 11.76 -13.15 -4.29
C GLU A 97 11.65 -11.93 -3.36
N GLY A 98 11.73 -12.14 -2.05
CA GLY A 98 11.70 -11.06 -1.04
C GLY A 98 13.03 -10.32 -0.86
N VAL A 99 14.11 -10.77 -1.48
CA VAL A 99 15.45 -10.20 -1.29
C VAL A 99 15.63 -8.89 -2.08
N GLY A 100 16.65 -8.10 -1.73
CA GLY A 100 17.03 -6.87 -2.43
C GLY A 100 15.92 -5.81 -2.42
N GLU A 101 15.37 -5.54 -3.61
CA GLU A 101 14.26 -4.58 -3.79
C GLU A 101 12.92 -5.10 -3.24
N GLY A 102 12.81 -6.40 -2.96
CA GLY A 102 11.61 -7.06 -2.46
C GLY A 102 10.57 -7.39 -3.54
N PHE A 103 9.66 -8.29 -3.19
CA PHE A 103 8.56 -8.70 -4.05
C PHE A 103 7.44 -7.65 -4.04
N LYS A 104 6.92 -7.25 -5.21
CA LYS A 104 6.00 -6.11 -5.34
C LYS A 104 4.60 -6.57 -5.78
N VAL A 105 3.57 -6.09 -5.08
CA VAL A 105 2.15 -6.34 -5.42
C VAL A 105 1.41 -5.02 -5.57
N GLU A 106 0.86 -4.79 -6.75
CA GLU A 106 0.01 -3.62 -7.02
C GLU A 106 -1.47 -3.91 -6.69
N LEU A 107 -2.11 -3.00 -5.96
CA LEU A 107 -3.51 -3.09 -5.53
C LEU A 107 -4.45 -2.60 -6.64
N LYS A 108 -4.87 -3.49 -7.55
CA LYS A 108 -5.57 -3.10 -8.79
C LYS A 108 -7.09 -2.96 -8.70
N GLN A 109 -7.71 -3.40 -7.61
CA GLN A 109 -9.17 -3.58 -7.53
C GLN A 109 -9.69 -3.18 -6.15
N ARG A 110 -10.88 -2.57 -6.09
CA ARG A 110 -11.60 -2.31 -4.83
C ARG A 110 -12.19 -3.60 -4.26
N LYS A 111 -11.35 -4.40 -3.61
CA LYS A 111 -11.72 -5.63 -2.91
C LYS A 111 -10.75 -5.92 -1.76
N PRO A 112 -11.10 -6.77 -0.80
CA PRO A 112 -10.13 -7.27 0.17
C PRO A 112 -9.03 -8.10 -0.50
N TYR A 113 -7.78 -7.87 -0.11
CA TYR A 113 -6.63 -8.71 -0.42
C TYR A 113 -6.23 -9.42 0.86
N TYR A 114 -6.38 -10.74 0.87
CA TYR A 114 -6.06 -11.61 1.99
C TYR A 114 -4.63 -12.15 1.80
N PHE A 115 -3.63 -11.45 2.33
CA PHE A 115 -2.24 -11.89 2.22
C PHE A 115 -1.88 -12.82 3.36
N ALA A 116 -1.14 -13.89 3.06
CA ALA A 116 -0.50 -14.73 4.07
C ALA A 116 0.76 -15.41 3.54
N SER A 117 1.57 -15.94 4.45
CA SER A 117 2.65 -16.89 4.13
C SER A 117 2.18 -18.30 4.47
N ALA A 118 2.45 -19.27 3.58
CA ALA A 118 2.26 -20.69 3.86
C ALA A 118 3.48 -21.33 4.54
N GLU A 119 4.60 -20.59 4.58
CA GLU A 119 5.87 -21.04 5.11
C GLU A 119 5.95 -20.91 6.63
N GLY A 120 6.96 -21.56 7.20
CA GLY A 120 7.23 -21.53 8.64
C GLY A 120 6.42 -22.57 9.39
N ASN A 121 6.06 -22.28 10.63
CA ASN A 121 5.19 -23.17 11.38
C ASN A 121 3.75 -23.03 10.85
N SER A 122 3.09 -24.16 10.60
CA SER A 122 1.66 -24.20 10.22
C SER A 122 0.76 -23.36 11.14
N TYR A 123 1.17 -23.15 12.39
CA TYR A 123 0.45 -22.34 13.37
C TYR A 123 0.62 -20.81 13.18
N ASP A 124 1.69 -20.34 12.54
CA ASP A 124 2.01 -18.90 12.45
C ASP A 124 0.91 -18.13 11.70
N CYS A 125 0.42 -18.69 10.59
CA CYS A 125 -0.68 -18.10 9.85
C CYS A 125 -1.97 -18.12 10.69
N ILE A 126 -2.29 -19.25 11.32
CA ILE A 126 -3.53 -19.42 12.11
C ILE A 126 -3.56 -18.42 13.27
N ALA A 127 -2.43 -18.26 13.95
CA ALA A 127 -2.23 -17.30 15.04
C ALA A 127 -2.20 -15.83 14.60
N GLY A 128 -2.21 -15.55 13.29
CA GLY A 128 -2.20 -14.18 12.77
C GLY A 128 -0.82 -13.54 12.65
N LEU A 129 0.26 -14.32 12.79
CA LEU A 129 1.64 -13.81 12.80
C LEU A 129 2.18 -13.57 11.39
N THR A 130 1.64 -14.24 10.37
CA THR A 130 2.10 -14.18 8.98
C THR A 130 0.95 -13.95 8.01
N LYS A 131 -0.06 -13.15 8.41
CA LYS A 131 -1.19 -12.78 7.54
C LYS A 131 -1.73 -11.40 7.85
N PHE A 132 -2.30 -10.74 6.83
CA PHE A 132 -3.00 -9.46 6.99
C PHE A 132 -3.97 -9.20 5.84
N ILE A 133 -4.83 -8.19 6.03
CA ILE A 133 -5.82 -7.77 5.03
C ILE A 133 -5.59 -6.31 4.69
N VAL A 134 -5.63 -5.99 3.40
CA VAL A 134 -5.78 -4.61 2.92
C VAL A 134 -7.01 -4.49 2.03
N VAL A 135 -7.67 -3.33 2.10
CA VAL A 135 -8.82 -3.00 1.26
C VAL A 135 -8.56 -1.65 0.61
N PRO A 136 -8.04 -1.62 -0.63
CA PRO A 136 -7.80 -0.37 -1.33
C PRO A 136 -9.11 0.31 -1.73
N SER A 137 -9.11 1.64 -1.66
CA SER A 137 -10.20 2.50 -2.12
C SER A 137 -9.76 3.37 -3.30
N PRO A 138 -10.66 3.82 -4.18
CA PRO A 138 -10.32 4.85 -5.14
C PRO A 138 -9.87 6.11 -4.42
N ARG A 139 -8.86 6.77 -4.96
CA ARG A 139 -8.40 8.04 -4.42
C ARG A 139 -9.49 9.08 -4.63
N SER A 140 -9.88 9.78 -3.57
CA SER A 140 -10.76 10.94 -3.74
C SER A 140 -10.02 11.96 -4.59
N LEU A 141 -10.59 12.33 -5.74
CA LEU A 141 -10.30 13.62 -6.32
C LEU A 141 -10.89 14.66 -5.35
N ASN A 142 -10.12 15.68 -4.97
CA ASN A 142 -10.47 16.65 -3.92
C ASN A 142 -11.89 17.26 -4.13
N PRO A 143 -12.79 17.23 -3.12
CA PRO A 143 -14.09 17.90 -3.17
C PRO A 143 -14.09 19.31 -2.57
N ASN A 144 -13.02 20.11 -2.72
CA ASN A 144 -13.08 21.57 -2.46
C ASN A 144 -14.11 22.34 -3.36
N HIS A 145 -14.98 21.62 -4.07
CA HIS A 145 -16.28 22.10 -4.54
C HIS A 145 -17.40 21.84 -3.51
N PHE A 146 -17.15 22.12 -2.24
CA PHE A 146 -18.18 22.60 -1.33
C PHE A 146 -17.67 23.92 -0.75
N SER A 147 -17.71 24.96 -1.57
CA SER A 147 -17.76 26.32 -1.05
C SER A 147 -19.00 26.39 -0.17
N HIS A 148 -18.79 26.35 1.15
CA HIS A 148 -19.68 27.05 2.06
C HIS A 148 -19.69 28.50 1.60
N THR A 149 -20.66 28.85 0.76
CA THR A 149 -21.11 30.23 0.65
C THR A 149 -21.81 30.50 1.97
N PRO A 150 -21.32 31.42 2.83
CA PRO A 150 -22.18 31.98 3.84
C PRO A 150 -23.25 32.74 3.06
N SER A 151 -24.48 32.25 3.08
CA SER A 151 -25.64 33.03 2.69
C SER A 151 -25.68 34.25 3.60
N LEU A 152 -25.23 35.40 3.08
CA LEU A 152 -25.60 36.69 3.63
C LEU A 152 -27.08 36.88 3.29
N LEU A 153 -27.95 36.50 4.22
CA LEU A 153 -29.34 36.90 4.25
C LEU A 153 -29.66 37.43 5.65
N ASN A 154 -29.94 38.73 5.66
CA ASN A 154 -30.49 39.61 6.70
C ASN A 154 -29.72 39.82 8.00
#